data_AF-O30414-F1
#
_entry.id   AF-O30414-F1
#
_cell.length_a   1.000
_cell.length_b   1.000
_cell.length_c   1.000
_cell.angle_alpha   90.00
_cell.angle_beta   90.00
_cell.angle_gamma   90.00
#
_symmetry.space_group_name_H-M   'P 1'
#
loop_
_entity.id
_entity.type
_entity.pdbx_description
1 polymer ?
#
loop_
_entity_poly.entity_id
_entity_poly.type
_entity_poly.pdbx_seq_one_letter_code
_entity_poly.pdbx_strand_id
1 'polypeptide(L)' 'MVYSDSHLKLFALNSNPGLAEKISQFTGVPLGKLSSKQFSDGEIMINMEESVRSQDIFIVQSTSCPVND' A
#
# COMPACT_ATOMS: atom_id res chain seq x y z
N MET A 1 14.75 -9.90 -11.64
CA MET A 1 13.97 -11.00 -11.03
C MET A 1 12.57 -10.45 -10.83
N VAL A 2 11.59 -10.97 -11.59
CA VAL A 2 10.19 -10.57 -11.41
C VAL A 2 9.59 -11.57 -10.44
N TYR A 3 9.06 -11.11 -9.31
CA TYR A 3 8.30 -11.96 -8.41
C TYR A 3 7.02 -12.36 -9.15
N SER A 4 7.02 -13.54 -9.76
CA SER A 4 5.93 -14.04 -10.62
C SER A 4 4.86 -14.77 -9.80
N ASP A 5 4.70 -14.38 -8.53
CA ASP A 5 3.64 -14.92 -7.68
C ASP A 5 2.37 -14.12 -7.94
N SER A 6 1.45 -14.71 -8.70
CA SER A 6 0.21 -14.06 -9.12
C SER A 6 -0.74 -13.75 -7.95
N HIS A 7 -0.38 -14.16 -6.74
CA HIS A 7 -1.10 -13.94 -5.50
C HIS A 7 -0.56 -12.76 -4.67
N LEU A 8 0.58 -12.16 -5.03
CA LEU A 8 1.15 -11.06 -4.24
C LEU A 8 0.54 -9.70 -4.63
N LYS A 9 0.10 -8.94 -3.64
CA LYS A 9 -0.29 -7.53 -3.82
C LYS A 9 0.47 -6.60 -2.91
N LEU A 10 0.89 -5.48 -3.50
CA LEU A 10 1.62 -4.43 -2.82
C LEU A 10 0.73 -3.19 -2.71
N PHE A 11 0.53 -2.69 -1.50
CA PHE A 11 -0.25 -1.47 -1.24
C PHE A 11 0.62 -0.44 -0.54
N ALA A 12 0.35 0.84 -0.79
CA ALA A 12 1.07 1.95 -0.19
C ALA A 12 0.09 2.94 0.45
N LEU A 13 0.30 3.23 1.73
CA LEU A 13 -0.45 4.29 2.40
C LEU A 13 0.16 5.67 2.12
N ASN A 14 -0.49 6.71 2.64
CA ASN A 14 -0.18 8.12 2.38
C ASN A 14 1.23 8.58 2.77
N SER A 15 1.96 7.83 3.60
CA SER A 15 3.22 8.33 4.17
C SER A 15 4.38 8.36 3.18
N ASN A 16 4.46 7.41 2.22
CA ASN A 16 5.60 7.34 1.30
C ASN A 16 5.32 6.63 -0.04
N PRO A 17 4.62 7.28 -0.99
CA PRO A 17 4.36 6.72 -2.32
C PRO A 17 5.65 6.49 -3.12
N GLY A 18 6.67 7.35 -2.96
CA GLY A 18 7.93 7.23 -3.72
C GLY A 18 8.75 5.98 -3.36
N LEU A 19 8.71 5.55 -2.10
CA LEU A 19 9.33 4.27 -1.71
C LEU A 19 8.55 3.09 -2.30
N ALA A 20 7.23 3.14 -2.23
CA ALA A 20 6.38 2.08 -2.75
C ALA A 20 6.51 1.90 -4.27
N GLU A 21 6.65 2.99 -5.02
CA GLU A 21 6.96 2.96 -6.45
C GLU A 21 8.30 2.26 -6.74
N LYS A 22 9.35 2.57 -5.97
CA LYS A 22 10.65 1.91 -6.11
C LYS A 22 10.57 0.42 -5.83
N ILE A 23 9.82 0.02 -4.80
CA ILE A 23 9.59 -1.39 -4.47
C ILE A 23 8.85 -2.07 -5.61
N SER A 24 7.76 -1.47 -6.10
CA SER A 24 6.98 -1.96 -7.24
C SER A 24 7.83 -2.15 -8.50
N GLN A 25 8.67 -1.17 -8.84
CA GLN A 25 9.60 -1.26 -9.97
C GLN A 25 10.66 -2.35 -9.77
N PHE A 26 11.14 -2.53 -8.55
CA PHE A 26 12.16 -3.53 -8.23
C PHE A 26 11.61 -4.96 -8.24
N THR A 27 10.42 -5.18 -7.67
CA THR A 27 9.78 -6.50 -7.59
C THR A 27 9.02 -6.88 -8.86
N GLY A 28 8.64 -5.89 -9.67
CA GLY A 28 7.79 -6.04 -10.85
C GLY A 28 6.31 -6.22 -10.50
N VAL A 29 5.92 -5.96 -9.24
CA VAL A 29 4.53 -6.09 -8.77
C VAL A 29 3.88 -4.72 -8.72
N PRO A 30 2.77 -4.49 -9.44
CA PRO A 30 2.10 -3.19 -9.47
C PRO A 30 1.51 -2.83 -8.10
N LEU A 31 1.45 -1.52 -7.81
CA LEU A 31 0.76 -1.03 -6.63
C LEU A 31 -0.74 -1.19 -6.78
N GLY A 32 -1.36 -1.79 -5.77
CA GLY A 32 -2.80 -1.92 -5.66
C GLY A 32 -3.48 -0.58 -5.41
N LYS A 33 -4.72 -0.47 -5.87
CA LYS A 33 -5.59 0.68 -5.70
C LYS A 33 -6.23 0.64 -4.32
N LEU A 34 -5.98 1.69 -3.57
CA LEU A 34 -6.65 1.97 -2.31
C LEU A 34 -7.02 3.44 -2.25
N SER A 35 -8.13 3.73 -1.58
CA SER A 35 -8.53 5.07 -1.18
C SER A 35 -8.34 5.23 0.32
N SER A 36 -7.58 6.24 0.74
CA SER A 36 -7.45 6.63 2.13
C SER A 36 -8.22 7.92 2.37
N LYS A 37 -9.02 7.96 3.43
CA LYS A 37 -9.71 9.17 3.89
C LYS A 37 -9.31 9.45 5.32
N GLN A 38 -8.79 10.65 5.56
CA GLN A 38 -8.55 11.14 6.90
C GLN A 38 -9.75 11.98 7.34
N PHE A 39 -10.27 11.67 8.53
CA PHE A 39 -11.35 12.43 9.17
C PHE A 39 -10.78 13.55 10.03
N SER A 40 -11.62 14.55 10.32
CA SER A 40 -11.24 15.73 11.10
C SER A 40 -10.91 15.44 12.57
N ASP A 41 -11.23 14.25 13.06
CA ASP A 41 -10.89 13.72 14.39
C ASP A 41 -9.56 12.96 14.41
N GLY A 42 -8.89 12.81 13.26
CA GLY A 42 -7.63 12.07 13.12
C GLY A 42 -7.80 10.59 12.80
N GLU A 43 -9.02 10.08 12.63
CA GLU A 43 -9.22 8.70 12.18
C GLU A 43 -8.86 8.55 10.70
N ILE A 44 -8.16 7.45 10.37
CA ILE A 44 -7.78 7.10 9.00
C ILE A 44 -8.61 5.90 8.55
N MET A 45 -9.44 6.09 7.52
CA MET A 45 -10.16 5.02 6.86
C MET A 45 -9.45 4.63 5.57
N ILE A 46 -9.13 3.35 5.45
CA ILE A 46 -8.55 2.75 4.25
C ILE A 46 -9.60 1.87 3.60
N ASN A 47 -9.85 2.11 2.31
CA ASN A 47 -10.71 1.27 1.49
C ASN A 47 -9.89 0.67 0.34
N MET A 48 -9.94 -0.66 0.21
CA MET A 48 -9.30 -1.37 -0.90
C MET A 48 -10.28 -1.43 -2.06
N GLU A 49 -9.88 -0.92 -3.23
CA GLU A 49 -10.75 -0.84 -4.42
C GLU A 49 -10.73 -2.11 -5.26
N GLU A 50 -10.12 -3.17 -4.74
CA GLU A 50 -9.94 -4.43 -5.42
C GLU A 50 -10.06 -5.61 -4.45
N SER A 51 -10.39 -6.78 -4.99
CA SER A 51 -10.43 -8.01 -4.19
C SER A 51 -9.01 -8.38 -3.74
N VAL A 52 -8.87 -8.58 -2.43
CA VAL A 52 -7.64 -9.01 -1.74
C VAL A 52 -7.75 -10.43 -1.16
N ARG A 53 -8.80 -11.17 -1.52
CA ARG A 53 -9.03 -12.53 -0.99
C ARG A 53 -8.01 -13.51 -1.56
N SER A 54 -7.48 -14.37 -0.70
CA SER A 54 -6.52 -15.42 -1.06
C SER A 54 -5.27 -14.87 -1.76
N GLN A 55 -4.86 -13.67 -1.35
CA GLN A 55 -3.68 -12.96 -1.83
C GLN A 55 -2.78 -12.61 -0.65
N ASP A 56 -1.47 -12.62 -0.92
CA ASP A 56 -0.46 -12.19 0.04
C ASP A 56 -0.32 -10.68 -0.03
N ILE A 57 -0.76 -10.01 1.03
CA ILE A 57 -0.86 -8.55 1.09
C ILE A 57 0.37 -7.97 1.79
N PHE A 58 1.10 -7.12 1.07
CA PHE A 58 2.20 -6.34 1.60
C PHE A 58 1.80 -4.87 1.65
N ILE A 59 1.93 -4.28 2.84
CA ILE A 59 1.57 -2.88 3.09
C ILE A 59 2.85 -2.10 3.36
N VAL A 60 3.13 -1.10 2.51
CA VAL A 60 4.22 -0.15 2.69
C VAL A 60 3.65 1.08 3.38
N GLN A 61 3.97 1.22 4.66
CA GLN A 61 3.66 2.40 5.45
C GLN A 61 4.89 2.80 6.23
N SER A 62 5.28 4.07 6.12
CA SER A 62 6.35 4.62 6.94
C SER A 62 5.74 5.06 8.27
N THR A 63 6.30 4.61 9.39
CA THR A 63 5.94 5.11 10.73
C THR A 63 6.76 6.37 11.08
N SER A 64 7.23 7.11 10.08
CA SER A 64 7.97 8.35 10.27
C SER A 64 7.03 9.50 10.61
N CYS A 65 7.49 10.45 11.44
CA CYS A 65 6.68 11.59 11.88
C CYS A 65 5.94 12.31 10.72
N PRO A 66 4.64 12.58 10.85
CA PRO A 66 3.79 12.36 12.02
C PRO A 66 3.35 10.89 12.13
N VAL A 67 3.57 10.26 13.29
CA VAL A 67 3.20 8.85 13.54
C VAL A 67 1.67 8.63 13.51
N ASN A 68 0.90 9.71 13.62
CA ASN A 68 -0.57 9.69 13.69
C ASN A 68 -1.27 10.11 12.38
N ASP A 69 -0.55 10.44 11.30
CA ASP A 69 -1.12 10.93 10.03
C ASP A 69 -0.74 10.05 8.81
#